data_AF-A0A7K1FV24-F1
#
_entry.id   AF-A0A7K1FV24-F1
#
_cell.length_a   1.000
_cell.length_b   1.000
_cell.length_c   1.000
_cell.angle_alpha   90.00
_cell.angle_beta   90.00
_cell.angle_gamma   90.00
#
_symmetry.space_group_name_H-M   'P 1'
#
loop_
_entity.id
_entity.type
_entity.pdbx_description
1 polymer ?
#
loop_
_entity_poly.entity_id
_entity_poly.type
_entity_poly.pdbx_seq_one_letter_code
_entity_poly.pdbx_strand_id
1 'polypeptide(L)'
;MSHPTAPASDGPRPLGELISEITEDLSTLVRQEIELAKAEAKESAAKAGKGAGMFGGAGVAGYFVLLFLSIALWWGLGNVTGGAWSALIVAAVWAAIAITLVLLGRGEFASIRGLRRTTETVQKIPNAVKGHEEDNR
;
A
#
# COMPACT_ATOMS: atom_id res chain seq x y z
N MET A 1 40.01 59.29 -34.49
CA MET A 1 39.45 59.96 -33.30
C MET A 1 38.52 58.99 -32.61
N SER A 2 38.79 58.72 -31.32
CA SER A 2 37.91 58.20 -30.26
C SER A 2 36.93 57.06 -30.55
N HIS A 3 37.27 55.88 -30.03
CA HIS A 3 36.31 54.94 -29.45
C HIS A 3 35.56 55.57 -28.26
N PRO A 4 34.29 55.21 -28.06
CA PRO A 4 33.76 55.04 -26.71
C PRO A 4 33.49 53.55 -26.44
N THR A 5 34.30 52.97 -25.55
CA THR A 5 34.04 51.70 -24.88
C THR A 5 32.91 51.93 -23.87
N ALA A 6 31.80 51.20 -24.00
CA ALA A 6 30.75 51.20 -22.99
C ALA A 6 31.30 50.68 -21.66
N PRO A 7 30.97 51.31 -20.52
CA PRO A 7 31.53 50.91 -19.23
C PRO A 7 30.98 49.55 -18.82
N ALA A 8 31.87 48.57 -18.67
CA ALA A 8 31.61 47.36 -17.91
C ALA A 8 31.38 47.76 -16.45
N SER A 9 30.12 47.72 -16.00
CA SER A 9 29.77 47.89 -14.60
C SER A 9 29.99 46.59 -13.83
N ASP A 10 31.26 46.23 -13.60
CA ASP A 10 31.64 45.21 -12.62
C ASP A 10 31.77 45.87 -11.24
N GLY A 11 30.62 46.13 -10.63
CA GLY A 11 30.51 46.43 -9.20
C GLY A 11 30.23 45.13 -8.42
N PRO A 12 30.74 44.95 -7.18
CA PRO A 12 30.40 43.80 -6.34
C PRO A 12 28.88 43.63 -6.26
N ARG A 13 28.38 42.47 -6.68
CA ARG A 13 26.94 42.18 -6.65
C ARG A 13 26.40 42.41 -5.23
N PRO A 14 25.29 43.15 -5.07
CA PRO A 14 24.73 43.41 -3.75
C PRO A 14 24.38 42.09 -3.05
N LEU A 15 24.80 41.94 -1.80
CA LEU A 15 24.62 40.71 -1.00
C LEU A 15 23.14 40.26 -0.92
N GLY A 16 22.19 41.21 -1.00
CA GLY A 16 20.76 40.91 -1.01
C GLY A 16 20.27 40.21 -2.28
N GLU A 17 20.93 40.45 -3.42
CA GLU A 17 20.58 39.81 -4.70
C GLU A 17 21.00 38.33 -4.70
N LEU A 18 22.20 38.04 -4.17
CA LEU A 18 22.71 36.67 -3.98
C LEU A 18 21.84 35.84 -3.02
N ILE A 19 21.37 36.43 -1.92
CA ILE A 19 20.47 35.74 -0.97
C ILE A 19 19.09 35.49 -1.61
N SER A 20 18.60 36.43 -2.43
CA SER A 20 17.35 36.25 -3.17
C SER A 20 17.45 35.09 -4.16
N GLU A 21 18.52 35.01 -4.93
CA GLU A 21 18.79 33.95 -5.91
C GLU A 21 18.88 32.56 -5.24
N ILE A 22 19.63 32.45 -4.14
CA ILE A 22 19.74 31.19 -3.37
C ILE A 22 18.37 30.77 -2.82
N THR A 23 17.56 31.72 -2.33
CA THR A 23 16.21 31.42 -1.80
C THR A 23 15.28 30.94 -2.91
N GLU A 24 15.39 31.52 -4.10
CA GLU A 24 14.63 31.13 -5.28
C GLU A 24 15.03 29.74 -5.79
N ASP A 25 16.33 29.42 -5.79
CA ASP A 25 16.86 28.10 -6.14
C ASP A 25 16.40 27.02 -5.15
N LEU A 26 16.45 27.32 -3.85
CA LEU A 26 15.96 26.39 -2.81
C LEU A 26 14.44 26.17 -2.94
N SER A 27 13.67 27.22 -3.20
CA SER A 27 12.23 27.12 -3.46
C SER A 27 11.94 26.25 -4.69
N THR A 28 12.78 26.38 -5.72
CA THR A 28 12.68 25.58 -6.94
C THR A 28 13.01 24.11 -6.69
N LEU A 29 14.06 23.80 -5.93
CA LEU A 29 14.43 22.44 -5.51
C LEU A 29 13.31 21.76 -4.71
N VAL A 30 12.75 22.46 -3.72
CA VAL A 30 11.66 21.92 -2.89
C VAL A 30 10.45 21.58 -3.76
N ARG A 31 10.08 22.47 -4.71
CA ARG A 31 9.00 22.19 -5.66
C ARG A 31 9.31 20.98 -6.54
N GLN A 32 10.55 20.83 -7.00
CA GLN A 32 10.98 19.68 -7.80
C GLN A 32 10.92 18.37 -7.02
N GLU A 33 11.35 18.34 -5.75
CA GLU A 33 11.21 17.15 -4.91
C GLU A 33 9.75 16.78 -4.68
N ILE A 34 8.87 17.76 -4.48
CA ILE A 34 7.43 17.51 -4.34
C ILE A 34 6.86 16.92 -5.64
N GLU A 35 7.20 17.47 -6.81
CA GLU A 35 6.74 16.94 -8.09
C GLU A 35 7.30 15.53 -8.36
N LEU A 36 8.56 15.27 -7.98
CA LEU A 36 9.17 13.94 -8.09
C LEU A 36 8.47 12.94 -7.16
N ALA A 37 8.29 13.28 -5.88
CA ALA A 37 7.59 12.45 -4.91
C ALA A 37 6.16 12.14 -5.36
N LYS A 38 5.48 13.13 -5.96
CA LYS A 38 4.15 12.95 -6.55
C LYS A 38 4.17 12.01 -7.74
N ALA A 39 5.18 12.11 -8.61
CA ALA A 39 5.35 11.19 -9.74
C ALA A 39 5.60 9.75 -9.26
N GLU A 40 6.50 9.57 -8.28
CA GLU A 40 6.81 8.26 -7.69
C GLU A 40 5.61 7.66 -6.94
N ALA A 41 4.85 8.48 -6.21
CA ALA A 41 3.62 8.06 -5.56
C ALA A 41 2.56 7.61 -6.58
N LYS A 42 2.42 8.33 -7.70
CA LYS A 42 1.50 7.95 -8.79
C LYS A 42 1.93 6.65 -9.46
N GLU A 43 3.21 6.48 -9.74
CA GLU A 43 3.75 5.24 -10.31
C GLU A 43 3.55 4.06 -9.36
N SER A 44 3.83 4.26 -8.08
CA SER A 44 3.62 3.27 -7.02
C SER A 44 2.15 2.89 -6.91
N ALA A 45 1.23 3.87 -6.92
CA ALA A 45 -0.20 3.63 -6.91
C ALA A 45 -0.68 2.88 -8.16
N ALA A 46 -0.14 3.19 -9.34
CA ALA A 46 -0.48 2.48 -10.58
C ALA A 46 0.01 1.01 -10.55
N LYS A 47 1.24 0.77 -10.08
CA LYS A 47 1.80 -0.58 -9.90
C LYS A 47 0.99 -1.38 -8.88
N ALA A 48 0.69 -0.79 -7.73
CA ALA A 48 -0.14 -1.41 -6.69
C ALA A 48 -1.57 -1.70 -7.22
N GLY A 49 -2.18 -0.76 -7.93
CA GLY A 49 -3.50 -0.91 -8.55
C GLY A 49 -3.53 -2.02 -9.60
N LYS A 50 -2.51 -2.12 -10.46
CA LYS A 50 -2.37 -3.22 -11.41
C LYS A 50 -2.22 -4.56 -10.68
N GLY A 51 -1.37 -4.62 -9.65
CA GLY A 51 -1.19 -5.82 -8.85
C GLY A 51 -2.50 -6.27 -8.19
N ALA A 52 -3.20 -5.34 -7.53
CA ALA A 52 -4.50 -5.60 -6.92
C ALA A 52 -5.53 -6.06 -7.96
N GLY A 53 -5.57 -5.44 -9.14
CA GLY A 53 -6.43 -5.85 -10.25
C GLY A 53 -6.13 -7.26 -10.75
N MET A 54 -4.85 -7.61 -10.89
CA MET A 54 -4.42 -8.97 -11.29
C MET A 54 -4.81 -10.00 -10.24
N PHE A 55 -4.60 -9.73 -8.95
CA PHE A 55 -5.04 -10.64 -7.87
C PHE A 55 -6.56 -10.76 -7.79
N GLY A 56 -7.30 -9.66 -8.00
CA GLY A 56 -8.76 -9.69 -8.08
C GLY A 56 -9.23 -10.56 -9.25
N GLY A 57 -8.67 -10.36 -10.44
CA GLY A 57 -8.95 -11.18 -11.61
C GLY A 57 -8.57 -12.65 -11.41
N ALA A 58 -7.42 -12.94 -10.82
CA ALA A 58 -7.00 -14.30 -10.48
C ALA A 58 -7.94 -14.97 -9.48
N GLY A 59 -8.46 -14.23 -8.49
CA GLY A 59 -9.48 -14.73 -7.56
C GLY A 59 -10.76 -15.15 -8.28
N VAL A 60 -11.28 -14.30 -9.19
CA VAL A 60 -12.47 -14.62 -9.99
C VAL A 60 -12.21 -15.80 -10.92
N ALA A 61 -11.09 -15.81 -11.64
CA ALA A 61 -10.72 -16.91 -12.53
C ALA A 61 -10.56 -18.23 -11.76
N GLY A 62 -9.88 -18.19 -10.60
CA GLY A 62 -9.73 -19.34 -9.71
C GLY A 62 -11.07 -19.88 -9.21
N TYR A 63 -12.02 -19.01 -8.88
CA TYR A 63 -13.38 -19.41 -8.52
C TYR A 63 -14.08 -20.17 -9.66
N PHE A 64 -13.99 -19.68 -10.91
CA PHE A 64 -14.55 -20.39 -12.06
C PHE A 64 -13.85 -21.73 -12.33
N VAL A 65 -12.53 -21.82 -12.16
CA VAL A 65 -11.81 -23.09 -12.28
C VAL A 65 -12.34 -24.11 -11.26
N LEU A 66 -12.49 -23.70 -9.99
CA LEU A 66 -13.03 -24.56 -8.93
C LEU A 66 -14.49 -24.97 -9.21
N LEU A 67 -15.31 -24.06 -9.73
CA LEU A 67 -16.68 -24.34 -10.14
C LEU A 67 -16.72 -25.41 -11.25
N PHE A 68 -15.96 -25.22 -12.33
CA PHE A 68 -15.95 -26.17 -13.43
C PHE A 68 -15.32 -27.52 -13.05
N LEU A 69 -14.28 -27.54 -12.21
CA LEU A 69 -13.76 -28.78 -11.65
C LEU A 69 -14.80 -29.51 -10.81
N SER A 70 -15.62 -28.78 -10.03
CA SER A 70 -16.70 -29.38 -9.24
C SER A 70 -17.77 -30.01 -10.13
N ILE A 71 -18.17 -29.32 -11.20
CA ILE A 71 -19.14 -29.85 -12.17
C ILE A 71 -18.56 -31.06 -12.90
N ALA A 72 -17.31 -30.99 -13.35
CA ALA A 72 -16.63 -32.09 -14.03
C ALA A 72 -16.48 -33.31 -13.12
N LEU A 73 -16.11 -33.10 -11.85
CA LEU A 73 -16.00 -34.16 -10.86
C LEU A 73 -17.37 -34.79 -10.57
N TRP A 74 -18.40 -33.98 -10.41
CA TRP A 74 -19.77 -34.48 -10.24
C TRP A 74 -20.16 -35.35 -11.43
N TRP A 75 -20.04 -34.84 -12.65
CA TRP A 75 -20.44 -35.56 -13.85
C TRP A 75 -19.60 -36.83 -14.06
N GLY A 76 -18.28 -36.74 -13.88
CA GLY A 76 -17.35 -37.86 -13.97
C GLY A 76 -17.67 -38.99 -13.00
N LEU A 77 -17.85 -38.67 -11.71
CA LEU A 77 -18.26 -39.64 -10.69
C LEU A 77 -19.69 -40.15 -10.94
N GLY A 78 -20.58 -39.30 -11.46
CA GLY A 78 -21.96 -39.65 -11.77
C GLY A 78 -22.08 -40.86 -12.70
N ASN A 79 -21.13 -41.02 -13.63
CA ASN A 79 -21.07 -42.19 -14.53
C ASN A 79 -20.77 -43.52 -13.82
N VAL A 80 -20.21 -43.48 -12.60
CA VAL A 80 -19.79 -44.67 -11.85
C VAL A 80 -20.68 -44.90 -10.62
N THR A 81 -21.04 -43.83 -9.90
CA THR A 81 -21.76 -43.91 -8.62
C THR A 81 -23.24 -43.53 -8.71
N GLY A 82 -23.67 -42.96 -9.84
CA GLY A 82 -24.96 -42.29 -9.98
C GLY A 82 -24.94 -40.85 -9.49
N GLY A 83 -25.82 -40.01 -10.07
CA GLY A 83 -25.80 -38.56 -9.90
C GLY A 83 -25.98 -38.07 -8.46
N ALA A 84 -26.82 -38.73 -7.66
CA ALA A 84 -27.09 -38.33 -6.27
C ALA A 84 -25.89 -38.62 -5.34
N TRP A 85 -25.26 -39.79 -5.47
CA TRP A 85 -24.08 -40.15 -4.67
C TRP A 85 -22.86 -39.32 -5.05
N SER A 86 -22.71 -39.02 -6.34
CA SER A 86 -21.67 -38.12 -6.82
C SER A 86 -21.79 -36.73 -6.18
N ALA A 87 -23.01 -36.18 -6.10
CA ALA A 87 -23.28 -34.91 -5.44
C ALA A 87 -22.80 -34.90 -3.97
N LEU A 88 -23.12 -35.97 -3.22
CA LEU A 88 -22.72 -36.11 -1.82
C LEU A 88 -21.20 -36.19 -1.65
N ILE A 89 -20.50 -36.89 -2.55
CA ILE A 89 -19.04 -36.97 -2.52
C ILE A 89 -18.43 -35.58 -2.76
N VAL A 90 -18.88 -34.87 -3.80
CA VAL A 90 -18.38 -33.52 -4.10
C VAL A 90 -18.67 -32.55 -2.94
N ALA A 91 -19.85 -32.64 -2.33
CA ALA A 91 -20.21 -31.86 -1.16
C ALA A 91 -19.30 -32.18 0.05
N ALA A 92 -18.99 -33.45 0.28
CA ALA A 92 -18.09 -33.87 1.36
C ALA A 92 -16.67 -33.34 1.16
N VAL A 93 -16.15 -33.35 -0.08
CA VAL A 93 -14.85 -32.76 -0.42
C VAL A 93 -14.84 -31.27 -0.10
N TRP A 94 -15.85 -30.51 -0.52
CA TRP A 94 -15.94 -29.09 -0.22
C TRP A 94 -16.11 -28.80 1.28
N ALA A 95 -16.85 -29.63 2.01
CA ALA A 95 -16.97 -29.51 3.46
C ALA A 95 -15.61 -29.70 4.16
N ALA A 96 -14.82 -30.68 3.74
CA ALA A 96 -13.48 -30.91 4.29
C ALA A 96 -12.54 -29.72 3.99
N ILE A 97 -12.58 -29.19 2.76
CA ILE A 97 -11.81 -27.99 2.39
C ILE A 97 -12.24 -26.79 3.25
N ALA A 98 -13.55 -26.55 3.40
CA ALA A 98 -14.08 -25.44 4.19
C ALA A 98 -13.67 -25.53 5.67
N ILE A 99 -13.78 -26.70 6.29
CA ILE A 99 -13.33 -26.93 7.67
C ILE A 99 -11.83 -26.62 7.79
N THR A 100 -11.01 -27.14 6.87
CA THR A 100 -9.56 -26.91 6.87
C THR A 100 -9.22 -25.43 6.75
N LEU A 101 -9.86 -24.71 5.83
CA LEU A 101 -9.65 -23.26 5.65
C LEU A 101 -10.08 -22.46 6.87
N VAL A 102 -11.19 -22.81 7.53
CA VAL A 102 -11.62 -22.17 8.78
C VAL A 102 -10.59 -22.39 9.89
N LEU A 103 -10.07 -23.62 10.03
CA LEU A 103 -9.07 -23.93 11.06
C LEU A 103 -7.76 -23.16 10.83
N LEU A 104 -7.26 -23.14 9.59
CA LEU A 104 -6.05 -22.40 9.23
C LEU A 104 -6.24 -20.89 9.38
N GLY A 105 -7.37 -20.37 8.89
CA GLY A 105 -7.68 -18.94 8.98
C GLY A 105 -7.78 -18.46 10.44
N ARG A 106 -8.35 -19.27 11.34
CA ARG A 106 -8.40 -18.93 12.77
C ARG A 106 -7.02 -18.79 13.40
N GLY A 107 -6.03 -19.59 12.98
CA GLY A 107 -4.65 -19.47 13.44
C GLY A 107 -4.04 -18.13 13.04
N GLU A 108 -4.24 -17.72 11.78
CA GLU A 108 -3.71 -16.47 11.26
C GLU A 108 -4.39 -15.23 11.86
N PHE A 109 -5.70 -15.28 12.12
CA PHE A 109 -6.38 -14.19 12.83
C PHE A 109 -5.98 -14.08 14.31
N ALA A 110 -5.50 -15.17 14.93
CA ALA A 110 -5.01 -15.15 16.30
C ALA A 110 -3.64 -14.47 16.41
N SER A 111 -2.75 -14.63 15.42
CA SER A 111 -1.44 -13.97 15.39
C SER A 111 -1.57 -12.45 15.19
N ILE A 112 -2.50 -11.99 14.35
CA ILE A 112 -2.76 -10.57 14.11
C ILE A 112 -3.27 -9.83 15.38
N ARG A 113 -3.97 -10.53 16.30
CA ARG A 113 -4.40 -9.93 17.59
C ARG A 113 -3.25 -9.53 18.50
N GLY A 114 -2.04 -10.05 18.29
CA GLY A 114 -0.83 -9.62 19.02
C GLY A 114 -0.50 -8.13 18.84
N LEU A 115 -0.88 -7.52 17.71
CA LEU A 115 -0.64 -6.10 17.41
C LEU A 115 -1.45 -5.14 18.30
N ARG A 116 -2.55 -5.61 18.94
CA ARG A 116 -3.36 -4.79 19.86
C ARG A 116 -2.61 -4.38 21.13
N ARG A 117 -1.63 -5.19 21.58
CA ARG A 117 -0.76 -4.83 22.72
C ARG A 117 0.16 -3.63 22.42
N THR A 118 0.53 -3.45 21.16
CA THR A 118 1.32 -2.29 20.73
C THR A 118 0.46 -1.02 20.75
N THR A 119 -0.82 -1.10 20.39
CA THR A 119 -1.76 0.02 20.51
C THR A 119 -2.04 0.41 21.96
N GLU A 120 -2.14 -0.56 22.89
CA GLU A 120 -2.26 -0.28 24.33
C GLU A 120 -1.03 0.40 24.93
N THR A 121 0.16 0.11 24.38
CA THR A 121 1.41 0.75 24.82
C THR A 121 1.50 2.19 24.32
N VAL A 122 1.07 2.47 23.08
CA VAL A 122 0.98 3.84 22.53
C VAL A 122 -0.10 4.67 23.21
N GLN A 123 -1.23 4.06 23.58
CA GLN A 123 -2.29 4.71 24.37
C GLN A 123 -1.91 4.97 25.83
N LYS A 124 -0.82 4.38 26.35
CA LYS A 124 -0.26 4.67 27.68
C LYS A 124 0.74 5.83 27.68
N ILE A 125 1.08 6.41 26.53
CA ILE A 125 1.96 7.59 26.42
C ILE A 125 1.21 8.88 26.00
N PRO A 126 0.06 9.26 26.61
CA PRO A 126 -0.47 10.62 26.48
C PRO A 126 0.13 11.58 27.53
N ASN A 127 0.69 11.06 28.63
CA ASN A 127 1.15 11.89 29.76
C ASN A 127 2.60 12.38 29.65
N ALA A 128 3.35 12.01 28.61
CA ALA A 128 4.70 12.54 28.37
C ALA A 128 4.72 13.74 27.41
N VAL A 129 3.62 14.00 26.68
CA VAL A 129 3.47 15.15 25.76
C VAL A 129 2.79 16.34 26.45
N LYS A 130 2.13 16.12 27.59
CA LYS A 130 1.69 17.20 28.48
C LYS A 130 2.80 17.46 29.50
N GLY A 131 3.71 18.37 29.14
CA GLY A 131 4.73 18.86 30.04
C GLY A 131 4.10 19.31 31.36
N HIS A 132 4.72 18.91 32.46
CA HIS A 132 4.45 19.52 33.76
C HIS A 132 5.10 20.91 33.76
N GLU A 133 4.38 21.88 33.19
CA GLU A 133 4.64 23.29 33.44
C GLU A 133 3.84 23.71 34.68
N GLU A 134 4.58 24.23 35.66
CA GLU A 134 4.12 25.14 36.70
C GLU A 134 3.27 24.57 37.85
N ASP A 135 3.92 24.07 38.90
CA ASP A 135 3.60 24.55 40.26
C ASP A 135 4.79 24.36 41.19
N ASN A 136 5.62 25.40 41.33
CA ASN A 136 6.41 25.61 42.55
C ASN A 136 6.63 27.11 42.72
N ARG A 137 5.68 27.75 43.41
CA ARG A 137 5.86 29.06 44.05
C ARG A 137 6.71 28.92 45.31
#